data_AF-A0A1I6YKB4-F1
#
_entry.id   AF-A0A1I6YKB4-F1
#
_cell.length_a   1.000
_cell.length_b   1.000
_cell.length_c   1.000
_cell.angle_alpha   90.00
_cell.angle_beta   90.00
_cell.angle_gamma   90.00
#
_symmetry.space_group_name_H-M   'P 1'
#
loop_
_entity.id
_entity.type
_entity.pdbx_description
1 polymer ?
#
loop_
_entity_poly.entity_id
_entity_poly.type
_entity_poly.pdbx_seq_one_letter_code
_entity_poly.pdbx_strand_id
1 'polypeptide(L)'
;MTIKVTNPPSNAELLSFLKSELPTDYTSKLFGLGHKSIIVQKSTFLGVQISNRENEISIIASPPSYGGGLLSGLAMTELAIVILPIFWFTGASPSRFRKLEKEVAGLIKDKYN
;
A
#
# COMPACT_ATOMS: atom_id res chain seq x y z
N MET A 1 -1.07 -8.02 5.52
CA MET A 1 -1.69 -8.05 6.85
C MET A 1 -3.18 -7.92 6.71
N THR A 2 -3.97 -8.66 7.50
CA THR A 2 -5.44 -8.57 7.47
C THR A 2 -5.93 -8.16 8.85
N ILE A 3 -6.86 -7.23 8.89
CA ILE A 3 -7.50 -6.72 10.10
C ILE A 3 -8.98 -7.05 10.00
N LYS A 4 -9.51 -7.75 11.01
CA LYS A 4 -10.96 -7.96 11.14
C LYS A 4 -11.57 -6.69 11.70
N VAL A 5 -12.66 -6.22 11.10
CA VAL A 5 -13.37 -5.01 11.51
C VAL A 5 -14.83 -5.36 11.74
N THR A 6 -15.39 -4.83 12.84
CA THR A 6 -16.78 -5.08 13.24
C THR A 6 -17.76 -4.22 12.46
N ASN A 7 -17.32 -3.01 12.06
CA ASN A 7 -18.05 -2.10 11.19
C ASN A 7 -17.14 -1.68 10.03
N PRO A 8 -17.26 -2.28 8.84
CA PRO A 8 -16.44 -1.89 7.69
C PRO A 8 -16.77 -0.45 7.27
N PRO A 9 -15.79 0.47 7.24
CA PRO A 9 -16.01 1.79 6.64
C PRO A 9 -16.24 1.64 5.13
N SER A 10 -16.86 2.63 4.49
CA SER A 10 -16.79 2.71 3.03
C SER A 10 -15.37 3.05 2.56
N ASN A 11 -15.02 2.70 1.32
CA ASN A 11 -13.71 3.06 0.76
C ASN A 11 -13.47 4.58 0.70
N ALA A 12 -14.55 5.37 0.57
CA ALA A 12 -14.47 6.82 0.59
C ALA A 12 -14.18 7.37 2.01
N GLU A 13 -14.83 6.83 3.04
CA GLU A 13 -14.56 7.18 4.44
C GLU A 13 -13.15 6.76 4.85
N LEU A 14 -12.74 5.54 4.49
CA LEU A 14 -11.40 5.04 4.77
C LEU A 14 -10.34 5.90 4.08
N LEU A 15 -10.55 6.31 2.83
CA LEU A 15 -9.66 7.24 2.15
C LEU A 15 -9.58 8.59 2.86
N SER A 16 -10.73 9.15 3.26
CA SER A 16 -10.79 10.46 3.90
C SER A 16 -10.08 10.45 5.25
N PHE A 17 -10.26 9.37 6.02
CA PHE A 17 -9.52 9.11 7.25
C PHE A 17 -8.02 8.98 7.01
N LEU A 18 -7.60 8.19 6.02
CA LEU A 18 -6.18 8.04 5.72
C LEU A 18 -5.56 9.38 5.27
N LYS A 19 -6.30 10.24 4.58
CA LYS A 19 -5.83 11.59 4.23
C LYS A 19 -5.71 12.52 5.45
N SER A 20 -6.53 12.33 6.49
CA SER A 20 -6.47 13.17 7.69
C SER A 20 -5.37 12.74 8.65
N GLU A 21 -5.15 11.44 8.81
CA GLU A 21 -4.16 10.91 9.76
C GLU A 21 -2.76 10.78 9.18
N LEU A 22 -2.64 10.47 7.89
CA LEU A 22 -1.32 10.29 7.30
C LEU A 22 -0.62 11.64 7.11
N PRO A 23 0.70 11.70 7.37
CA PRO A 23 1.51 12.87 7.07
C PRO A 23 1.40 13.33 5.61
N THR A 24 1.65 14.62 5.35
CA THR A 24 1.51 15.24 4.02
C THR A 24 2.44 14.69 2.94
N ASP A 25 3.51 13.96 3.31
CA ASP A 25 4.39 13.25 2.37
C ASP A 25 3.75 11.96 1.81
N TYR A 26 2.58 11.57 2.31
CA TYR A 26 1.84 10.40 1.85
C TYR A 26 0.76 10.81 0.86
N THR A 27 0.65 10.06 -0.24
CA THR A 27 -0.41 10.21 -1.22
C THR A 27 -1.35 9.02 -1.13
N SER A 28 -2.64 9.27 -0.92
CA SER A 28 -3.67 8.23 -0.92
C SER A 28 -4.70 8.45 -2.03
N LYS A 29 -5.01 7.38 -2.78
CA LYS A 29 -5.95 7.41 -3.91
C LYS A 29 -6.70 6.09 -4.05
N LEU A 30 -7.91 6.15 -4.61
CA LEU A 30 -8.66 4.96 -4.99
C LEU A 30 -8.01 4.29 -6.20
N PHE A 31 -8.05 2.96 -6.22
CA PHE A 31 -7.42 2.14 -7.25
C PHE A 31 -8.28 0.90 -7.57
N GLY A 32 -8.17 0.44 -8.82
CA GLY A 32 -8.90 -0.71 -9.36
C GLY A 32 -10.27 -0.34 -9.95
N LEU A 33 -10.77 -1.22 -10.81
CA LEU A 33 -12.08 -1.09 -11.45
C LEU A 33 -13.18 -1.09 -10.38
N GLY A 34 -13.96 0.00 -10.31
CA GLY A 34 -15.01 0.19 -9.32
C GLY A 34 -14.50 0.61 -7.93
N HIS A 35 -13.32 1.22 -7.82
CA HIS A 35 -12.76 1.77 -6.57
C HIS A 35 -12.70 0.75 -5.41
N LYS A 36 -12.38 -0.51 -5.75
CA LYS A 36 -12.37 -1.63 -4.79
C LYS A 36 -11.18 -1.60 -3.81
N SER A 37 -10.19 -0.75 -4.06
CA SER A 37 -8.99 -0.64 -3.22
C SER A 37 -8.51 0.80 -3.10
N ILE A 38 -7.68 1.05 -2.09
CA ILE A 38 -7.00 2.32 -1.85
C ILE A 38 -5.51 2.05 -1.93
N ILE A 39 -4.77 2.86 -2.68
CA ILE A 39 -3.31 2.86 -2.64
C ILE A 39 -2.88 4.01 -1.73
N VAL A 40 -2.04 3.70 -0.74
CA VAL A 40 -1.29 4.67 0.04
C VAL A 40 0.17 4.59 -0.37
N GLN A 41 0.70 5.70 -0.84
CA GLN A 41 2.05 5.81 -1.37
C GLN A 41 2.86 6.78 -0.50
N LYS A 42 4.02 6.32 -0.02
CA LYS A 42 5.01 7.17 0.67
C LYS A 42 6.12 7.64 -0.27
N SER A 43 6.49 6.82 -1.26
CA SER A 43 7.45 7.19 -2.30
C SER A 43 7.21 6.42 -3.59
N THR A 44 7.90 6.73 -4.69
CA THR A 44 7.76 6.05 -5.99
C THR A 44 7.86 4.53 -5.91
N PHE A 45 8.58 4.01 -4.92
CA PHE A 45 8.79 2.57 -4.72
C PHE A 45 8.21 2.04 -3.41
N LEU A 46 7.71 2.89 -2.51
CA LEU A 46 7.13 2.47 -1.23
C LEU A 46 5.65 2.82 -1.17
N GLY A 47 4.81 1.79 -1.12
CA GLY A 47 3.38 1.93 -0.98
C GLY A 47 2.74 0.68 -0.38
N VAL A 48 1.46 0.82 -0.04
CA VAL A 48 0.58 -0.27 0.37
C VAL A 48 -0.74 -0.15 -0.38
N GLN A 49 -1.27 -1.29 -0.78
CA GLN A 49 -2.63 -1.43 -1.27
C GLN A 49 -3.52 -1.92 -0.13
N ILE A 50 -4.60 -1.20 0.11
CA ILE A 50 -5.61 -1.48 1.12
C ILE A 50 -6.86 -1.93 0.37
N SER A 51 -7.34 -3.14 0.62
CA SER A 51 -8.59 -3.64 0.06
C SER A 51 -9.54 -3.96 1.19
N ASN A 52 -10.74 -3.39 1.11
CA ASN A 52 -11.80 -3.55 2.08
C ASN A 52 -12.83 -4.55 1.56
N ARG A 53 -13.12 -5.58 2.34
CA ARG A 53 -14.10 -6.63 2.01
C ARG A 53 -14.95 -6.89 3.24
N GLU A 54 -16.23 -6.50 3.21
CA GLU A 54 -17.29 -6.81 4.19
C GLU A 54 -16.88 -6.82 5.68
N ASN A 55 -16.07 -7.76 6.18
CA ASN A 55 -15.60 -7.77 7.59
C ASN A 55 -14.07 -7.75 7.75
N GLU A 56 -13.32 -7.51 6.66
CA GLU A 56 -11.88 -7.61 6.62
C GLU A 56 -11.25 -6.48 5.79
N ILE A 57 -10.28 -5.80 6.40
CA ILE A 57 -9.39 -4.88 5.71
C ILE A 57 -8.06 -5.58 5.50
N SER A 58 -7.72 -5.82 4.24
CA SER A 58 -6.43 -6.37 3.83
C SER A 58 -5.49 -5.25 3.41
N ILE A 59 -4.28 -5.25 3.97
CA ILE A 59 -3.22 -4.29 3.69
C ILE A 59 -2.07 -5.09 3.11
N ILE A 60 -1.70 -4.80 1.87
CA ILE A 60 -0.65 -5.52 1.14
C ILE A 60 0.41 -4.49 0.77
N ALA A 61 1.64 -4.71 1.21
CA ALA A 61 2.78 -3.93 0.75
C ALA A 61 2.98 -4.16 -0.76
N SER A 62 2.88 -3.09 -1.53
CA SER A 62 3.02 -3.14 -2.99
C SER A 62 3.67 -1.86 -3.51
N PRO A 63 4.65 -1.95 -4.43
CA PRO A 63 5.13 -0.77 -5.14
C PRO A 63 3.94 -0.07 -5.82
N PRO A 64 3.88 1.28 -5.80
CA PRO A 64 2.87 2.01 -6.54
C PRO A 64 2.89 1.65 -8.03
N SER A 65 1.73 1.69 -8.68
CA SER A 65 1.47 1.16 -10.03
C SER A 65 2.50 1.54 -11.11
N TYR A 66 3.15 2.70 -11.01
CA TYR A 66 4.20 3.13 -11.93
C TYR A 66 5.51 2.34 -11.76
N GLY A 67 5.94 2.11 -10.52
CA GLY A 67 7.12 1.29 -10.20
C GLY A 67 6.85 -0.20 -10.41
N GLY A 68 5.62 -0.67 -10.12
CA GLY A 68 5.22 -2.07 -10.32
C GLY A 68 5.18 -2.50 -11.79
N GLY A 69 4.76 -1.61 -12.70
CA GLY A 69 4.80 -1.86 -14.14
C GLY A 69 6.23 -1.97 -14.68
N LEU A 70 7.12 -1.06 -14.25
CA LEU A 70 8.54 -1.10 -14.60
C LEU A 70 9.21 -2.38 -14.08
N LEU A 71 8.98 -2.73 -12.80
CA LEU A 71 9.55 -3.94 -12.20
C LEU A 71 9.01 -5.21 -12.84
N SER A 72 7.71 -5.28 -13.17
CA SER A 72 7.12 -6.43 -13.84
C SER A 72 7.69 -6.61 -15.25
N GLY A 73 7.87 -5.51 -16.00
CA GLY A 73 8.52 -5.54 -17.31
C GLY A 73 9.99 -6.00 -17.23
N LEU A 74 10.73 -5.47 -16.25
CA LEU A 74 12.12 -5.88 -16.00
C LEU A 74 12.23 -7.35 -15.53
N ALA A 75 11.26 -7.85 -14.76
CA ALA A 75 11.23 -9.22 -14.26
C ALA A 75 10.89 -10.26 -15.33
N MET A 76 10.16 -9.86 -16.39
CA MET A 76 9.89 -10.72 -17.54
C MET A 76 11.06 -10.82 -18.51
N THR A 77 11.99 -9.86 -18.47
CA THR A 77 13.26 -9.91 -19.20
C THR A 77 14.37 -10.48 -18.30
N GLU A 78 15.48 -10.96 -18.87
CA GLU A 78 16.67 -11.46 -18.13
C GLU A 78 17.33 -10.42 -17.18
N LEU A 79 16.72 -9.24 -17.01
CA LEU A 79 17.11 -8.12 -16.15
C LEU A 79 16.73 -8.30 -14.67
N ALA A 80 16.40 -9.51 -14.21
CA ALA A 80 16.21 -9.80 -12.78
C ALA A 80 17.45 -9.42 -11.94
N ILE A 81 18.65 -9.47 -12.54
CA ILE A 81 19.90 -9.01 -11.91
C ILE A 81 19.90 -7.48 -11.68
N VAL A 82 19.18 -6.70 -12.49
CA VAL A 82 19.05 -5.24 -12.33
C VAL A 82 18.06 -4.86 -11.23
N ILE A 83 17.13 -5.76 -10.91
CA ILE A 83 16.16 -5.55 -9.83
C ILE A 83 16.84 -5.53 -8.45
N LEU A 84 17.88 -6.36 -8.24
CA LEU A 84 18.64 -6.41 -6.98
C LEU A 84 19.31 -5.07 -6.59
N PRO A 85 20.10 -4.40 -7.47
CA PRO A 85 20.66 -3.10 -7.15
C PRO A 85 19.58 -2.01 -7.06
N ILE A 86 18.48 -2.09 -7.82
CA ILE A 86 17.35 -1.15 -7.64
C ILE A 86 16.83 -1.22 -6.20
N PHE A 87 16.58 -2.40 -5.65
CA PHE A 87 16.15 -2.56 -4.27
C PHE A 87 17.18 -2.00 -3.25
N TRP A 88 18.47 -2.17 -3.54
CA TRP A 88 19.56 -1.65 -2.70
C TRP A 88 19.68 -0.13 -2.75
N PHE A 89 19.67 0.48 -3.94
CA PHE A 89 19.85 1.91 -4.16
C PHE A 89 18.60 2.75 -3.88
N THR A 90 17.40 2.24 -4.20
CA THR A 90 16.14 2.97 -3.95
C THR A 90 15.67 2.87 -2.50
N GLY A 91 16.31 2.02 -1.70
CA GLY A 91 15.90 1.78 -0.32
C GLY A 91 14.50 1.18 -0.20
N ALA A 92 14.04 0.46 -1.23
CA ALA A 92 12.80 -0.31 -1.24
C ALA A 92 12.96 -1.66 -0.49
N SER A 93 13.59 -1.64 0.68
CA SER A 93 13.87 -2.85 1.45
C SER A 93 12.59 -3.47 2.03
N PRO A 94 12.51 -4.81 2.17
CA PRO A 94 11.37 -5.49 2.78
C PRO A 94 11.01 -4.99 4.19
N SER A 95 12.00 -4.53 4.97
CA SER A 95 11.79 -3.98 6.32
C SER A 95 11.01 -2.66 6.31
N ARG A 96 11.27 -1.78 5.33
CA ARG A 96 10.54 -0.51 5.16
C ARG A 96 9.10 -0.72 4.72
N PHE A 97 8.87 -1.68 3.82
CA PHE A 97 7.52 -2.11 3.45
C PHE A 97 6.75 -2.67 4.65
N ARG A 98 7.37 -3.55 5.44
CA ARG A 98 6.76 -4.06 6.68
C ARG A 98 6.48 -2.96 7.71
N LYS A 99 7.34 -1.95 7.80
CA LYS A 99 7.12 -0.80 8.70
C LYS A 99 5.89 0.01 8.26
N LEU A 100 5.80 0.33 6.97
CA LEU A 100 4.66 1.04 6.39
C LEU A 100 3.35 0.25 6.53
N GLU A 101 3.40 -1.06 6.29
CA GLU A 101 2.27 -1.97 6.49
C GLU A 101 1.78 -1.95 7.94
N LYS A 102 2.70 -2.01 8.92
CA LYS A 102 2.36 -1.94 10.35
C LYS A 102 1.82 -0.58 10.77
N GLU A 103 2.37 0.50 10.24
CA GLU A 103 1.93 1.87 10.53
C GLU A 103 0.48 2.09 10.07
N VAL A 104 0.19 1.73 8.82
CA VAL A 104 -1.17 1.80 8.26
C VAL A 104 -2.12 0.84 8.97
N ALA A 105 -1.63 -0.36 9.33
CA ALA A 105 -2.43 -1.32 10.07
C ALA A 105 -2.77 -0.83 11.49
N GLY A 106 -1.84 -0.18 12.18
CA GLY A 106 -2.06 0.41 13.50
C GLY A 106 -3.17 1.44 13.46
N LEU A 107 -3.08 2.42 12.55
CA LEU A 107 -4.09 3.47 12.38
C LEU A 107 -5.49 2.92 12.10
N ILE A 108 -5.59 1.89 11.26
CA ILE A 108 -6.87 1.26 10.92
C ILE A 108 -7.41 0.48 12.11
N LYS A 109 -6.55 -0.25 12.83
CA LYS A 109 -6.97 -1.01 14.00
C LYS A 109 -7.44 -0.09 15.12
N ASP A 110 -6.71 0.98 15.42
CA ASP A 110 -7.06 1.91 16.51
C ASP A 110 -8.41 2.62 16.30
N LYS A 111 -8.85 2.75 15.04
CA LYS A 111 -10.13 3.41 14.72
C LYS A 111 -11.31 2.45 14.56
N TYR A 112 -11.09 1.24 14.03
CA TYR A 112 -12.18 0.36 13.59
C TYR A 112 -12.29 -0.97 14.36
N ASN A 113 -11.47 -1.16 15.39
CA ASN A 113 -11.49 -2.34 16.25
C ASN A 113 -11.35 -1.95 17.72
#